data_AF-A0A7J9AY96-F1
#
_entry.id   AF-A0A7J9AY96-F1
#
_cell.length_a   1.000
_cell.length_b   1.000
_cell.length_c   1.000
_cell.angle_alpha   90.00
_cell.angle_beta   90.00
_cell.angle_gamma   90.00
#
_symmetry.space_group_name_H-M   'P 1'
#
loop_
_entity.id
_entity.type
_entity.pdbx_description
1 polymer ?
#
loop_
_entity_poly.entity_id
_entity_poly.type
_entity_poly.pdbx_seq_one_letter_code
_entity_poly.pdbx_strand_id
1 'polypeptide(L)'
;MDGCLLDSSFESCIDWLENATRLLDLKAFENLIIVLWNVWNSRNNALFHGKEEDVRLIWERARILGDDFRNFNLSHVALNPRPPRSHRWVKPPIDVIKINVDATIHDTVVGIRIIVRDSDGFVLGGRVVYLDYKMDV
;
A
#
# COMPACT_ATOMS: atom_id res chain seq x y z
N MET A 1 -6.43 -12.36 22.62
CA MET A 1 -6.06 -11.22 21.77
C MET A 1 -6.78 -10.04 22.38
N ASP A 2 -6.05 -9.24 23.14
CA ASP A 2 -6.61 -8.06 23.79
C ASP A 2 -7.00 -7.07 22.70
N GLY A 3 -8.26 -6.60 22.71
CA GLY A 3 -8.87 -5.73 21.70
C GLY A 3 -8.19 -4.36 21.52
N CYS A 4 -6.98 -4.15 22.04
CA CYS A 4 -6.23 -2.91 22.00
C CYS A 4 -6.08 -2.29 20.59
N LEU A 5 -6.05 -3.09 19.52
CA LEU A 5 -6.01 -2.58 18.14
C LEU A 5 -7.35 -2.03 17.64
N LEU A 6 -8.46 -2.39 18.27
CA LEU A 6 -9.82 -1.98 17.92
C LEU A 6 -10.39 -0.95 18.89
N ASP A 7 -9.98 -1.02 20.16
CA ASP A 7 -10.58 -0.24 21.26
C ASP A 7 -9.78 1.03 21.59
N SER A 8 -8.56 1.17 21.08
CA SER A 8 -7.72 2.37 21.33
C SER A 8 -7.99 3.48 20.32
N SER A 9 -7.92 4.73 20.76
CA SER A 9 -7.95 5.90 19.88
C SER A 9 -6.54 6.20 19.33
N PHE A 10 -6.43 6.39 18.01
CA PHE A 10 -5.17 6.73 17.34
C PHE A 10 -5.32 8.07 16.61
N GLU A 11 -4.27 8.89 16.65
CA GLU A 11 -4.24 10.20 15.98
C GLU A 11 -4.18 10.06 14.45
N SER A 12 -3.54 8.99 13.96
CA SER A 12 -3.47 8.67 12.54
C SER A 12 -3.44 7.16 12.28
N CYS A 13 -3.61 6.78 11.01
CA CYS A 13 -3.44 5.38 10.59
C CYS A 13 -1.99 4.89 10.69
N ILE A 14 -1.01 5.80 10.70
CA ILE A 14 0.40 5.46 10.88
C ILE A 14 0.64 5.05 12.33
N ASP A 15 0.11 5.82 13.29
CA ASP A 15 0.23 5.49 14.71
C ASP A 15 -0.43 4.15 15.04
N TRP A 16 -1.56 3.86 14.39
CA TRP A 16 -2.22 2.55 14.49
C TRP A 16 -1.34 1.40 13.96
N LEU A 17 -0.72 1.58 12.79
CA LEU A 17 0.19 0.59 12.21
C LEU A 17 1.46 0.41 13.04
N GLU A 18 2.04 1.49 13.55
CA GLU A 18 3.19 1.43 14.46
C GLU A 18 2.83 0.67 15.73
N ASN A 19 1.68 0.94 16.33
CA ASN A 19 1.21 0.19 17.49
C ASN A 19 1.01 -1.30 17.16
N ALA A 20 0.48 -1.63 15.98
CA ALA A 20 0.35 -3.01 15.53
C ALA A 20 1.70 -3.73 15.42
N THR A 21 2.77 -3.06 14.98
CA THR A 21 4.12 -3.67 14.95
C THR A 21 4.67 -4.00 16.33
N ARG A 22 4.24 -3.27 17.37
CA ARG A 22 4.66 -3.51 18.76
C ARG A 22 3.87 -4.63 19.43
N LEU A 23 2.58 -4.76 19.09
CA LEU A 23 1.66 -5.71 19.72
C LEU A 23 1.63 -7.08 19.05
N LEU A 24 1.85 -7.15 17.74
CA LEU A 24 1.73 -8.37 16.97
C LEU A 24 3.10 -9.03 16.75
N ASP A 25 3.13 -10.36 16.81
CA ASP A 25 4.29 -11.09 16.29
C ASP A 25 4.41 -10.91 14.77
N LEU A 26 5.57 -11.27 14.23
CA LEU A 26 5.87 -11.07 12.81
C LEU A 26 4.83 -11.74 11.89
N LYS A 27 4.32 -12.91 12.26
CA LYS A 27 3.35 -13.67 11.46
C LYS A 27 1.98 -13.01 11.49
N ALA A 28 1.54 -12.56 12.65
CA ALA A 28 0.28 -11.85 12.82
C ALA A 28 0.31 -10.48 12.12
N PHE A 29 1.44 -9.76 12.21
CA PHE A 29 1.63 -8.49 11.51
C PHE A 29 1.66 -8.69 9.98
N GLU A 30 2.36 -9.71 9.48
CA GLU A 30 2.35 -10.10 8.06
C GLU A 30 0.92 -10.36 7.56
N ASN A 31 0.15 -11.18 8.29
CA ASN A 31 -1.24 -11.46 7.94
C ASN A 31 -2.10 -10.18 7.93
N LEU A 32 -1.91 -9.28 8.90
CA LEU A 32 -2.61 -8.00 8.96
C LEU A 32 -2.35 -7.17 7.69
N ILE A 33 -1.07 -7.02 7.29
CA ILE A 33 -0.69 -6.25 6.11
C ILE A 33 -1.27 -6.87 4.83
N ILE A 34 -1.26 -8.20 4.71
CA ILE A 34 -1.82 -8.90 3.56
C ILE A 34 -3.34 -8.72 3.46
N VAL A 35 -4.05 -8.75 4.58
CA VAL A 35 -5.50 -8.48 4.62
C VAL A 35 -5.79 -7.03 4.23
N LEU A 36 -5.08 -6.05 4.81
CA LEU A 36 -5.24 -4.63 4.46
C LEU A 36 -4.99 -4.37 2.97
N TRP A 37 -3.97 -4.99 2.39
CA TRP A 37 -3.66 -4.92 0.97
C TRP A 37 -4.80 -5.45 0.10
N ASN A 38 -5.38 -6.60 0.45
CA ASN A 38 -6.49 -7.19 -0.31
C ASN A 38 -7.78 -6.37 -0.19
N VAL A 39 -8.07 -5.82 1.00
CA VAL A 39 -9.21 -4.89 1.20
C VAL A 39 -9.03 -3.63 0.35
N TRP A 40 -7.82 -3.05 0.34
CA TRP A 40 -7.53 -1.87 -0.48
C TRP A 40 -7.69 -2.16 -1.98
N ASN A 41 -7.19 -3.29 -2.47
CA ASN A 41 -7.36 -3.69 -3.87
C ASN A 41 -8.82 -3.90 -4.24
N SER A 42 -9.59 -4.58 -3.37
CA SER A 42 -11.02 -4.80 -3.60
C SER A 42 -11.79 -3.49 -3.68
N ARG A 43 -11.52 -2.56 -2.76
CA ARG A 43 -12.10 -1.21 -2.79
C ARG A 43 -11.75 -0.48 -4.10
N ASN A 44 -10.51 -0.57 -4.56
CA ASN A 44 -10.10 0.06 -5.81
C ASN A 44 -10.77 -0.57 -7.04
N ASN A 45 -10.95 -1.90 -7.06
CA ASN A 45 -11.69 -2.58 -8.12
C ASN A 45 -13.16 -2.10 -8.18
N ALA A 46 -13.80 -1.95 -7.02
CA ALA A 46 -15.15 -1.42 -6.95
C ALA A 46 -15.21 0.04 -7.45
N LEU A 47 -14.31 0.91 -6.96
CA LEU A 47 -14.31 2.34 -7.28
C LEU A 47 -13.93 2.64 -8.73
N PHE A 48 -12.90 1.99 -9.28
CA PHE A 48 -12.35 2.33 -10.59
C PHE A 48 -12.81 1.41 -11.72
N HIS A 49 -13.32 0.22 -11.39
CA HIS A 49 -13.74 -0.76 -12.40
C HIS A 49 -15.19 -1.22 -12.23
N GLY A 50 -15.92 -0.73 -11.22
CA GLY A 50 -17.30 -1.15 -10.94
C GLY A 50 -17.41 -2.63 -10.56
N LYS A 51 -16.30 -3.25 -10.14
CA LYS A 51 -16.23 -4.68 -9.81
C LYS A 51 -16.27 -4.85 -8.29
N GLU A 52 -17.46 -5.04 -7.76
CA GLU A 52 -17.62 -5.48 -6.38
C GLU A 52 -17.24 -6.95 -6.24
N GLU A 53 -16.56 -7.29 -5.15
CA GLU A 53 -16.07 -8.63 -4.90
C GLU A 53 -16.66 -9.17 -3.59
N ASP A 54 -16.98 -10.47 -3.57
CA ASP A 54 -17.45 -11.14 -2.36
C ASP A 54 -16.36 -11.14 -1.28
N VAL A 55 -16.72 -10.79 -0.05
CA VAL A 55 -15.79 -10.73 1.09
C VAL A 55 -15.05 -12.05 1.32
N ARG A 56 -15.71 -13.19 1.06
CA ARG A 56 -15.09 -14.53 1.16
C ARG A 56 -13.98 -14.71 0.14
N LEU A 57 -14.14 -14.13 -1.06
CA LEU A 57 -13.11 -14.17 -2.09
C LEU A 57 -11.92 -13.25 -1.76
N ILE A 58 -12.17 -12.12 -1.09
CA ILE A 58 -11.10 -11.25 -0.57
C ILE A 58 -10.29 -12.00 0.50
N TRP A 59 -10.99 -12.65 1.44
CA TRP A 59 -10.36 -13.43 2.51
C TRP A 59 -9.55 -14.62 1.96
N GLU A 60 -10.11 -15.38 1.02
CA GLU A 60 -9.43 -16.53 0.43
C GLU A 60 -8.16 -16.10 -0.31
N ARG A 61 -8.22 -15.00 -1.08
CA ARG A 61 -7.04 -14.42 -1.73
C ARG A 61 -5.98 -13.98 -0.73
N ALA A 62 -6.38 -13.35 0.38
CA ALA A 62 -5.45 -12.97 1.43
C ALA A 62 -4.75 -14.19 2.05
N ARG A 63 -5.50 -15.28 2.31
CA ARG A 63 -4.92 -16.53 2.84
C ARG A 63 -3.91 -17.14 1.87
N ILE A 64 -4.31 -17.34 0.61
CA ILE A 64 -3.45 -17.93 -0.43
C ILE A 64 -2.19 -17.09 -0.61
N LEU A 65 -2.32 -15.76 -0.68
CA LEU A 65 -1.18 -14.87 -0.85
C LEU A 65 -0.21 -14.93 0.34
N GLY A 66 -0.72 -15.08 1.57
CA GLY A 66 0.11 -15.27 2.76
C GLY A 66 0.88 -16.57 2.76
N ASP A 67 0.21 -17.66 2.37
CA ASP A 67 0.87 -18.97 2.23
C ASP A 67 1.95 -18.94 1.15
N ASP A 68 1.65 -18.37 -0.02
CA ASP A 68 2.60 -18.22 -1.12
C ASP A 68 3.80 -17.34 -0.74
N PHE A 69 3.57 -16.21 -0.08
CA PHE A 69 4.63 -15.30 0.37
C PHE A 69 5.60 -16.02 1.32
N ARG A 70 5.08 -16.78 2.28
CA ARG A 70 5.90 -17.52 3.24
C ARG A 70 6.64 -18.66 2.58
N ASN A 71 5.98 -19.43 1.71
CA ASN A 71 6.60 -20.51 0.96
C ASN A 71 7.73 -20.00 0.07
N PHE A 72 7.53 -18.87 -0.60
CA PHE A 72 8.54 -18.22 -1.42
C PHE A 72 9.73 -17.76 -0.57
N ASN A 73 9.49 -17.05 0.53
CA ASN A 73 10.59 -16.57 1.38
C ASN A 73 11.37 -17.71 2.07
N LEU A 74 10.73 -18.86 2.36
CA LEU A 74 11.40 -20.04 2.91
C LEU A 74 12.14 -20.86 1.85
N SER A 75 11.66 -20.88 0.60
CA SER A 75 12.29 -21.63 -0.51
C SER A 75 13.42 -20.88 -1.20
N HIS A 76 13.58 -19.58 -0.92
CA HIS A 76 14.62 -18.73 -1.48
C HIS A 76 15.98 -18.85 -0.76
N VAL A 77 16.53 -20.07 -0.67
CA VAL A 77 17.95 -20.27 -0.96
C VAL A 77 18.04 -20.43 -2.48
N ALA A 78 17.89 -19.34 -3.22
CA ALA A 78 17.91 -19.40 -4.68
C ALA A 78 19.33 -19.69 -5.16
N LEU A 79 19.58 -20.93 -5.59
CA LEU A 79 20.85 -21.33 -6.23
C LEU A 79 21.12 -20.59 -7.55
N ASN A 80 20.12 -19.91 -8.14
CA ASN A 80 20.28 -19.01 -9.28
C ASN A 80 19.14 -17.97 -9.36
N PRO A 81 19.37 -16.69 -9.07
CA PRO A 81 18.35 -15.66 -9.26
C PRO A 81 18.15 -15.40 -10.77
N ARG A 82 16.93 -15.66 -11.27
CA ARG A 82 16.52 -15.14 -12.58
C ARG A 82 16.57 -13.61 -12.51
N PRO A 83 17.13 -12.90 -13.50
CA PRO A 83 17.13 -11.44 -13.49
C PRO A 83 15.68 -10.95 -13.46
N PRO A 84 15.29 -10.14 -12.45
CA PRO A 84 13.93 -9.64 -12.36
C PRO A 84 13.61 -8.79 -13.59
N ARG A 85 12.42 -9.01 -14.18
CA ARG A 85 11.88 -8.16 -15.25
C ARG A 85 11.86 -6.71 -14.76
N SER A 86 12.31 -5.77 -15.60
CA SER A 86 12.60 -4.36 -15.29
C SER A 86 11.39 -3.47 -14.95
N HIS A 87 10.22 -4.03 -14.64
CA HIS A 87 9.00 -3.28 -14.32
C HIS A 87 8.73 -3.12 -12.82
N ARG A 88 9.60 -3.63 -11.95
CA ARG A 88 9.45 -3.43 -10.51
C ARG A 88 9.92 -2.02 -10.13
N TRP A 89 9.22 -1.39 -9.19
CA TRP A 89 9.68 -0.15 -8.58
C TRP A 89 11.10 -0.33 -8.04
N VAL A 90 12.00 0.61 -8.38
CA VAL A 90 13.38 0.66 -7.88
C VAL A 90 13.53 1.91 -7.03
N LYS A 91 14.18 1.75 -5.86
CA LYS A 91 14.51 2.87 -4.98
C LYS A 91 15.47 3.83 -5.69
N PRO A 92 15.36 5.16 -5.44
CA PRO A 92 16.25 6.10 -6.09
C PRO A 92 17.71 5.89 -5.63
N PRO A 93 18.71 6.32 -6.41
CA PRO A 93 20.11 6.27 -5.99
C PRO A 93 20.36 7.03 -4.69
N ILE A 94 21.49 6.74 -4.05
CA ILE A 94 21.98 7.50 -2.89
C ILE A 94 22.03 9.00 -3.26
N ASP A 95 21.66 9.85 -2.30
CA ASP A 95 21.56 11.30 -2.44
C ASP A 95 20.54 11.81 -3.48
N VAL A 96 19.64 10.94 -3.96
CA VAL A 96 18.54 11.32 -4.84
C VAL A 96 17.20 11.25 -4.10
N ILE A 97 16.48 12.37 -4.13
CA ILE A 97 15.10 12.43 -3.69
C ILE A 97 14.18 12.17 -4.90
N LYS A 98 13.25 11.21 -4.75
CA LYS A 98 12.24 10.92 -5.77
C LYS A 98 10.90 11.55 -5.40
N ILE A 99 10.40 12.41 -6.29
CA ILE A 99 9.07 13.00 -6.18
C ILE A 99 8.15 12.27 -7.16
N ASN A 100 7.15 11.56 -6.65
CA ASN A 100 6.09 11.00 -7.48
C ASN A 100 4.87 11.92 -7.40
N VAL A 101 4.31 12.24 -8.56
CA VAL A 101 3.13 13.11 -8.70
C VAL A 101 2.05 12.31 -9.42
N ASP A 102 0.84 12.36 -8.92
CA ASP A 102 -0.35 11.82 -9.56
C ASP A 102 -1.44 12.90 -9.57
N ALA A 103 -2.26 12.93 -10.63
CA ALA A 103 -3.31 13.93 -10.77
C ALA A 103 -4.60 13.27 -11.25
N THR A 104 -5.71 13.73 -10.70
CA THR A 104 -7.06 13.33 -11.11
C THR A 104 -7.88 14.57 -11.39
N ILE A 105 -8.81 14.45 -12.35
CA ILE A 105 -9.74 15.52 -12.70
C ILE A 105 -11.14 14.99 -12.42
N HIS A 106 -11.92 15.74 -11.66
CA HIS A 106 -13.33 15.46 -11.41
C HIS A 106 -14.13 16.76 -11.56
N ASP A 107 -15.04 16.78 -12.54
CA ASP A 107 -15.78 17.97 -12.96
C ASP A 107 -14.87 19.17 -13.28
N THR A 108 -14.86 20.18 -12.40
CA THR A 108 -14.06 21.42 -12.54
C THR A 108 -12.92 21.47 -11.52
N VAL A 109 -12.61 20.36 -10.85
CA VAL A 109 -11.57 20.29 -9.82
C VAL A 109 -10.47 19.32 -10.26
N VAL A 110 -9.23 19.77 -10.16
CA VAL A 110 -8.03 18.94 -10.31
C VAL A 110 -7.47 18.64 -8.94
N GLY A 111 -7.41 17.37 -8.57
CA GLY A 111 -6.72 16.89 -7.38
C GLY A 111 -5.33 16.38 -7.74
N ILE A 112 -4.28 16.99 -7.20
CA ILE A 112 -2.88 16.59 -7.39
C ILE A 112 -2.36 16.01 -6.07
N ARG A 113 -1.80 14.79 -6.11
CA ARG A 113 -1.08 14.18 -4.99
C ARG A 113 0.41 14.13 -5.29
N ILE A 114 1.21 14.49 -4.30
CA ILE A 114 2.67 14.50 -4.35
C ILE A 114 3.17 13.65 -3.18
N ILE A 115 4.14 12.78 -3.46
CA ILE A 115 4.87 12.03 -2.43
C ILE A 115 6.37 12.09 -2.71
N VAL A 116 7.12 12.45 -1.69
CA VAL A 116 8.58 12.64 -1.71
C VAL A 116 9.22 11.47 -0.98
N ARG A 117 10.23 10.83 -1.60
CA ARG A 117 10.95 9.70 -1.03
C ARG A 117 12.46 9.86 -1.09
N ASP A 118 13.16 9.33 -0.09
CA ASP A 118 14.63 9.27 -0.06
C ASP A 118 15.20 8.06 -0.84
N SER A 119 16.52 7.93 -0.82
CA SER A 119 17.31 6.84 -1.42
C SER A 119 17.04 5.46 -0.82
N ASP A 120 16.47 5.39 0.37
CA ASP A 120 16.03 4.14 0.99
C ASP A 120 14.56 3.81 0.70
N GLY A 121 13.86 4.74 0.03
CA GLY A 121 12.46 4.60 -0.35
C GLY A 121 11.48 5.05 0.72
N PHE A 122 11.96 5.57 1.85
CA PHE A 122 11.12 6.13 2.90
C PHE A 122 10.47 7.41 2.44
N VAL A 123 9.27 7.65 2.94
CA VAL A 123 8.50 8.85 2.61
C VAL A 123 8.99 9.99 3.49
N LEU A 124 9.55 11.03 2.87
CA LEU A 124 9.98 12.24 3.56
C LEU A 124 8.84 13.24 3.77
N GLY A 125 7.81 13.16 2.92
CA GLY A 125 6.65 14.03 2.99
C GLY A 125 5.72 13.84 1.81
N GLY A 126 4.55 14.44 1.90
CA GLY A 126 3.57 14.44 0.82
C GLY A 126 2.63 15.63 0.90
N ARG A 127 2.00 15.95 -0.21
CA ARG A 127 1.03 17.04 -0.29
C ARG A 127 -0.12 16.67 -1.21
N VAL A 128 -1.31 17.15 -0.87
CA VAL A 128 -2.44 17.19 -1.79
C VAL A 128 -2.75 18.63 -2.12
N VAL A 129 -2.98 18.92 -3.40
CA VAL A 129 -3.37 20.24 -3.89
C VAL A 129 -4.65 20.08 -4.69
N TYR A 130 -5.62 20.94 -4.43
CA TYR A 130 -6.85 21.03 -5.22
C TYR A 130 -6.82 22.36 -5.98
N LEU A 131 -7.11 22.29 -7.27
CA LEU A 131 -7.16 23.45 -8.15
C LEU A 131 -8.52 23.47 -8.85
N ASP A 132 -9.20 24.61 -8.79
CA ASP A 132 -10.36 24.84 -9.66
C ASP A 132 -9.85 25.12 -11.08
N TYR A 133 -10.45 24.47 -12.06
CA TYR A 133 -10.14 24.63 -13.47
C TYR A 133 -11.43 24.81 -14.25
N LYS A 134 -11.55 25.95 -14.93
CA LYS A 134 -12.63 26.19 -15.90
C LYS A 134 -12.12 25.77 -17.27
N MET A 135 -12.82 24.84 -17.91
CA MET A 135 -12.68 24.62 -19.35
C MET A 135 -13.22 25.88 -20.04
N ASP A 136 -12.35 26.66 -20.68
CA ASP A 136 -12.80 27.62 -21.69
C ASP A 136 -13.37 26.81 -22.85
N VAL A 137 -14.70 26.81 -22.98
CA VAL A 137 -15.44 26.23 -24.13
C VAL A 137 -15.55 27.28 -25.22
#